data_AF-A0A2S4LAK4-F1
#
_entry.id   AF-A0A2S4LAK4-F1
#
_cell.length_a   1.000
_cell.length_b   1.000
_cell.length_c   1.000
_cell.angle_alpha   90.00
_cell.angle_beta   90.00
_cell.angle_gamma   90.00
#
_symmetry.space_group_name_H-M   'P 1'
#
loop_
_entity.id
_entity.type
_entity.pdbx_description
1 polymer ?
#
loop_
_entity_poly.entity_id
_entity_poly.type
_entity_poly.pdbx_seq_one_letter_code
_entity_poly.pdbx_strand_id
1 'polypeptide(L)'
;MAAAIAPPDLASLLTPLLPALPPAAASTRPPTKVLPLLSPILRQRVQLLSASSSEPWLRLLCYDTGKAAKLAEIARDPRLEPHPVSGEVEVDWGYDAETRYRRLDAETLQALVALSELGIAFQLVYCVNDQEGGGDGWRVGEVTVADRPSPFSQFGGASAIAEAERQFREGQTGKATVQVTDTDGVDRGDDDDDDDDDDDYWGRYDATPARTPAEKRSPAPGASSAPQAANPFRPASAEDEYFAQYDQVQPAMDNHDPDEEAQQAHMMPPLGLAQHNTTLAQPRPSEAQRSALLGQPDAASSIPPGASAIVHPRPESSASSNGSYTVARLEETAGKQEQNEFGVKQHVSRSIRSLYMLSRASGIDRDEFERLVKTELDLLGMIEDQD
;
A
#
# COMPACT_ATOMS: atom_id res chain seq x y z
N MET A 1 12.29 -5.22 23.36
CA MET A 1 11.03 -5.78 23.91
C MET A 1 9.93 -5.40 22.94
N ALA A 2 9.38 -6.33 22.17
CA ALA A 2 8.25 -6.04 21.30
C ALA A 2 7.06 -5.64 22.18
N ALA A 3 6.42 -4.51 21.88
CA ALA A 3 5.21 -4.10 22.57
C ALA A 3 4.14 -5.19 22.39
N ALA A 4 3.43 -5.55 23.45
CA ALA A 4 2.37 -6.55 23.38
C ALA A 4 1.23 -6.00 22.50
N ILE A 5 1.05 -6.58 21.32
CA ILE A 5 0.00 -6.17 20.38
C ILE A 5 -1.35 -6.65 20.93
N ALA A 6 -2.27 -5.71 21.14
CA ALA A 6 -3.64 -6.01 21.54
C ALA A 6 -4.45 -6.58 20.36
N PRO A 7 -5.48 -7.41 20.60
CA PRO A 7 -6.38 -7.86 19.54
C PRO A 7 -7.13 -6.68 18.90
N PRO A 8 -7.58 -6.82 17.64
CA PRO A 8 -8.35 -5.80 16.95
C PRO A 8 -9.69 -5.57 17.62
N ASP A 9 -10.07 -4.31 17.80
CA ASP A 9 -11.44 -3.93 18.15
C ASP A 9 -12.29 -3.94 16.87
N LEU A 10 -12.98 -5.06 16.65
CA LEU A 10 -13.77 -5.29 15.45
C LEU A 10 -14.91 -4.28 15.30
N ALA A 11 -15.52 -3.89 16.42
CA ALA A 11 -16.66 -2.97 16.42
C ALA A 11 -16.22 -1.58 15.95
N SER A 12 -15.10 -1.04 16.42
CA SER A 12 -14.64 0.28 15.96
C SER A 12 -14.08 0.28 14.53
N LEU A 13 -13.52 -0.83 14.07
CA LEU A 13 -12.91 -0.94 12.74
C LEU A 13 -13.93 -1.24 11.62
N LEU A 14 -14.80 -2.22 11.85
CA LEU A 14 -15.63 -2.80 10.79
C LEU A 14 -17.05 -2.21 10.76
N THR A 15 -17.62 -1.79 11.88
CA THR A 15 -18.94 -1.13 11.92
C THR A 15 -19.03 0.10 10.99
N PRO A 16 -18.05 1.02 10.93
CA PRO A 16 -18.11 2.12 9.97
C PRO A 16 -17.84 1.70 8.51
N LEU A 17 -17.21 0.54 8.28
CA LEU A 17 -16.87 0.05 6.94
C LEU A 17 -18.03 -0.74 6.30
N LEU A 18 -18.76 -1.54 7.08
CA LEU A 18 -19.83 -2.41 6.59
C LEU A 18 -20.93 -1.66 5.80
N PRO A 19 -21.50 -0.54 6.30
CA PRO A 19 -22.47 0.26 5.55
C PRO A 19 -21.90 0.91 4.30
N ALA A 20 -20.56 1.02 4.19
CA ALA A 20 -19.91 1.59 3.02
C ALA A 20 -19.72 0.57 1.88
N LEU A 21 -19.90 -0.73 2.13
CA LEU A 21 -19.73 -1.77 1.10
C LEU A 21 -20.80 -1.72 -0.01
N PRO A 22 -22.12 -1.61 0.29
CA PRO A 22 -23.12 -1.45 -0.77
C PRO A 22 -22.88 -0.25 -1.68
N PRO A 23 -22.64 0.99 -1.18
CA PRO A 23 -22.34 2.11 -2.06
C PRO A 23 -20.97 1.99 -2.75
N ALA A 24 -20.03 1.21 -2.19
CA ALA A 24 -18.76 0.92 -2.86
C ALA A 24 -18.93 0.11 -4.15
N ALA A 25 -19.98 -0.71 -4.24
CA ALA A 25 -20.29 -1.51 -5.43
C ALA A 25 -20.84 -0.66 -6.60
N ALA A 26 -21.24 0.59 -6.34
CA ALA A 26 -21.84 1.48 -7.33
C ALA A 26 -21.02 2.77 -7.57
N SER A 27 -20.30 3.25 -6.56
CA SER A 27 -19.48 4.46 -6.65
C SER A 27 -18.06 4.15 -7.12
N THR A 28 -17.47 5.05 -7.91
CA THR A 28 -16.04 5.01 -8.27
C THR A 28 -15.15 5.67 -7.21
N ARG A 29 -15.74 6.50 -6.33
CA ARG A 29 -15.01 7.27 -5.32
C ARG A 29 -15.31 6.78 -3.90
N PRO A 30 -14.27 6.49 -3.10
CA PRO A 30 -14.42 6.12 -1.70
C PRO A 30 -14.82 7.33 -0.84
N PRO A 31 -15.62 7.14 0.22
CA PRO A 31 -15.81 8.16 1.25
C PRO A 31 -14.49 8.44 1.97
N THR A 32 -14.18 9.72 2.22
CA THR A 32 -12.93 10.14 2.90
C THR A 32 -12.80 9.56 4.31
N LYS A 33 -13.92 9.28 4.99
CA LYS A 33 -13.94 8.69 6.33
C LYS A 33 -13.57 7.20 6.36
N VAL A 34 -13.66 6.50 5.22
CA VAL A 34 -13.31 5.08 5.13
C VAL A 34 -11.80 4.88 4.97
N LEU A 35 -11.12 5.83 4.30
CA LEU A 35 -9.70 5.72 3.99
C LEU A 35 -8.81 5.50 5.24
N PRO A 36 -9.02 6.19 6.38
CA PRO A 36 -8.28 5.93 7.62
C PRO A 36 -8.40 4.51 8.18
N LEU A 37 -9.46 3.78 7.86
CA LEU A 37 -9.69 2.41 8.32
C LEU A 37 -8.88 1.38 7.51
N LEU A 38 -8.45 1.77 6.31
CA LEU A 38 -7.68 0.93 5.40
C LEU A 38 -6.19 1.02 5.74
N SER A 39 -5.49 -0.08 5.51
CA SER A 39 -4.02 -0.14 5.63
C SER A 39 -3.38 0.85 4.66
N PRO A 40 -2.18 1.38 4.94
CA PRO A 40 -1.52 2.35 4.06
C PRO A 40 -1.44 1.88 2.60
N ILE A 41 -1.11 0.61 2.37
CA ILE A 41 -1.01 0.01 1.03
C ILE A 41 -2.38 -0.02 0.35
N LEU A 42 -3.40 -0.53 1.05
CA LEU A 42 -4.74 -0.62 0.47
C LEU A 42 -5.35 0.77 0.21
N ARG A 43 -5.12 1.71 1.13
CA ARG A 43 -5.55 3.10 1.02
C ARG A 43 -4.96 3.76 -0.21
N GLN A 44 -3.64 3.64 -0.41
CA GLN A 44 -2.96 4.21 -1.57
C GLN A 44 -3.49 3.59 -2.87
N ARG A 45 -3.68 2.25 -2.89
CA ARG A 45 -4.27 1.55 -4.02
C ARG A 45 -5.65 2.11 -4.37
N VAL A 46 -6.53 2.23 -3.38
CA VAL A 46 -7.88 2.77 -3.58
C VAL A 46 -7.81 4.21 -4.06
N GLN A 47 -7.02 5.09 -3.43
CA GLN A 47 -6.92 6.50 -3.82
C GLN A 47 -6.40 6.71 -5.25
N LEU A 48 -5.35 5.99 -5.65
CA LEU A 48 -4.74 6.14 -6.97
C LEU A 48 -5.61 5.52 -8.06
N LEU A 49 -6.08 4.28 -7.87
CA LEU A 49 -6.81 3.57 -8.92
C LEU A 49 -8.25 4.07 -9.08
N SER A 50 -8.90 4.56 -8.01
CA SER A 50 -10.20 5.24 -8.13
C SER A 50 -10.12 6.57 -8.90
N ALA A 51 -8.96 7.21 -8.94
CA ALA A 51 -8.80 8.47 -9.67
C ALA A 51 -8.69 8.26 -11.19
N SER A 52 -8.14 7.12 -11.62
CA SER A 52 -7.91 6.79 -13.03
C SER A 52 -8.96 5.83 -13.61
N SER A 53 -9.76 5.17 -12.79
CA SER A 53 -10.72 4.14 -13.21
C SER A 53 -12.18 4.60 -13.12
N SER A 54 -13.00 4.10 -14.04
CA SER A 54 -14.46 4.19 -13.99
C SER A 54 -15.11 3.02 -13.24
N GLU A 55 -14.33 2.07 -12.74
CA GLU A 55 -14.85 0.91 -12.01
C GLU A 55 -15.23 1.24 -10.56
N PRO A 56 -16.18 0.49 -9.97
CA PRO A 56 -16.52 0.65 -8.57
C PRO A 56 -15.34 0.37 -7.65
N TRP A 57 -15.14 1.23 -6.64
CA TRP A 57 -13.96 1.12 -5.76
C TRP A 57 -13.99 -0.11 -4.85
N LEU A 58 -15.14 -0.80 -4.71
CA LEU A 58 -15.22 -2.08 -3.98
C LEU A 58 -14.23 -3.11 -4.53
N ARG A 59 -14.01 -3.16 -5.85
CA ARG A 59 -13.05 -4.11 -6.45
C ARG A 59 -11.62 -3.87 -6.02
N LEU A 60 -11.30 -2.64 -5.62
CA LEU A 60 -9.97 -2.26 -5.16
C LEU A 60 -9.70 -2.74 -3.72
N LEU A 61 -10.75 -3.14 -2.98
CA LEU A 61 -10.62 -3.70 -1.63
C LEU A 61 -10.18 -5.15 -1.62
N CYS A 62 -10.36 -5.88 -2.73
CA CYS A 62 -9.94 -7.26 -2.89
C CYS A 62 -8.71 -7.34 -3.81
N TYR A 63 -7.73 -8.19 -3.51
CA TYR A 63 -6.60 -8.42 -4.42
C TYR A 63 -6.93 -9.46 -5.49
N ASP A 64 -7.82 -10.41 -5.19
CA ASP A 64 -8.28 -11.43 -6.12
C ASP A 64 -9.46 -10.91 -6.97
N THR A 65 -9.22 -10.74 -8.27
CA THR A 65 -10.23 -10.28 -9.23
C THR A 65 -11.42 -11.24 -9.36
N GLY A 66 -11.19 -12.54 -9.16
CA GLY A 66 -12.24 -13.57 -9.17
C GLY A 66 -13.15 -13.50 -7.95
N LYS A 67 -12.61 -13.17 -6.77
CA LYS A 67 -13.41 -12.93 -5.55
C LYS A 67 -14.07 -11.55 -5.55
N ALA A 68 -13.49 -10.55 -6.22
CA ALA A 68 -14.04 -9.20 -6.28
C ALA A 68 -15.45 -9.12 -6.91
N ALA A 69 -15.74 -9.93 -7.94
CA ALA A 69 -17.07 -9.99 -8.55
C ALA A 69 -18.13 -10.54 -7.57
N LYS A 70 -17.81 -11.63 -6.88
CA LYS A 70 -18.66 -12.22 -5.83
C LYS A 70 -18.85 -11.29 -4.65
N LEU A 71 -17.80 -10.55 -4.26
CA LEU A 71 -17.89 -9.53 -3.22
C LEU A 71 -18.89 -8.43 -3.60
N ALA A 72 -18.95 -8.03 -4.87
CA ALA A 72 -19.93 -7.06 -5.36
C ALA A 72 -21.37 -7.58 -5.33
N GLU A 73 -21.58 -8.88 -5.50
CA GLU A 73 -22.89 -9.51 -5.31
C GLU A 73 -23.29 -9.51 -3.83
N ILE A 74 -22.37 -9.89 -2.95
CA ILE A 74 -22.61 -9.91 -1.50
C ILE A 74 -22.85 -8.49 -0.97
N ALA A 75 -22.16 -7.48 -1.49
CA ALA A 75 -22.37 -6.08 -1.14
C ALA A 75 -23.78 -5.57 -1.44
N ARG A 76 -24.54 -6.26 -2.30
CA ARG A 76 -25.95 -5.94 -2.62
C ARG A 76 -26.95 -6.73 -1.78
N ASP A 77 -26.48 -7.60 -0.89
CA ASP A 77 -27.35 -8.36 0.01
C ASP A 77 -28.04 -7.42 1.00
N PRO A 78 -29.38 -7.51 1.17
CA PRO A 78 -30.13 -6.70 2.14
C PRO A 78 -29.61 -6.78 3.58
N ARG A 79 -28.88 -7.84 3.93
CA ARG A 79 -28.26 -8.00 5.26
C ARG A 79 -27.17 -6.98 5.58
N LEU A 80 -26.64 -6.29 4.57
CA LEU A 80 -25.69 -5.18 4.75
C LEU A 80 -26.38 -3.81 4.79
N GLU A 81 -27.72 -3.76 4.74
CA GLU A 81 -28.43 -2.50 4.88
C GLU A 81 -28.33 -1.98 6.32
N PRO A 82 -27.93 -0.71 6.50
CA PRO A 82 -27.83 -0.14 7.83
C PRO A 82 -29.22 -0.01 8.46
N HIS A 83 -29.32 -0.32 9.75
CA HIS A 83 -30.58 -0.22 10.48
C HIS A 83 -31.07 1.25 10.50
N PRO A 84 -32.37 1.53 10.25
CA PRO A 84 -32.87 2.89 9.96
C PRO A 84 -32.72 3.89 11.11
N VAL A 85 -32.50 3.41 12.34
CA VAL A 85 -32.35 4.26 13.53
C VAL A 85 -30.87 4.46 13.90
N SER A 86 -30.05 3.42 13.84
CA SER A 86 -28.63 3.49 14.23
C SER A 86 -27.73 3.89 13.07
N GLY A 87 -28.13 3.59 11.83
CA GLY A 87 -27.30 3.77 10.64
C GLY A 87 -26.15 2.75 10.53
N GLU A 88 -26.17 1.70 11.35
CA GLU A 88 -25.12 0.67 11.43
C GLU A 88 -25.66 -0.68 10.97
N VAL A 89 -24.77 -1.55 10.46
CA VAL A 89 -25.11 -2.94 10.13
C VAL A 89 -25.08 -3.76 11.42
N GLU A 90 -26.16 -4.49 11.68
CA GLU A 90 -26.28 -5.34 12.87
C GLU A 90 -25.39 -6.59 12.70
N VAL A 91 -24.34 -6.70 13.51
CA VAL A 91 -23.44 -7.85 13.57
C VAL A 91 -23.19 -8.20 15.02
N ASP A 92 -23.40 -9.46 15.41
CA ASP A 92 -22.96 -9.96 16.71
C ASP A 92 -21.48 -10.34 16.63
N TRP A 93 -20.60 -9.41 17.01
CA TRP A 93 -19.15 -9.63 16.99
C TRP A 93 -18.68 -10.81 17.87
N GLY A 94 -19.51 -11.30 18.81
CA GLY A 94 -19.18 -12.45 19.65
C GLY A 94 -19.57 -13.81 19.06
N TYR A 95 -20.57 -13.84 18.18
CA TYR A 95 -21.11 -15.08 17.61
C TYR A 95 -20.87 -15.20 16.10
N ASP A 96 -21.03 -14.10 15.36
CA ASP A 96 -20.97 -14.09 13.90
C ASP A 96 -19.54 -13.95 13.35
N ALA A 97 -18.63 -13.45 14.19
CA ALA A 97 -17.24 -13.18 13.83
C ALA A 97 -16.28 -14.24 14.40
N GLU A 98 -15.64 -15.00 13.52
CA GLU A 98 -14.47 -15.82 13.88
C GLU A 98 -13.20 -15.08 13.47
N THR A 99 -12.20 -15.03 14.34
CA THR A 99 -10.91 -14.37 14.07
C THR A 99 -9.75 -15.34 14.22
N ARG A 100 -8.83 -15.35 13.26
CA ARG A 100 -7.54 -16.05 13.36
C ARG A 100 -6.38 -15.14 13.08
N TYR A 101 -5.26 -15.39 13.74
CA TYR A 101 -4.05 -14.60 13.66
C TYR A 101 -2.94 -15.36 12.97
N ARG A 102 -2.14 -14.66 12.16
CA ARG A 102 -0.96 -15.21 11.51
C ARG A 102 0.15 -14.17 11.48
N ARG A 103 1.34 -14.57 11.91
CA ARG A 103 2.55 -13.76 11.77
C ARG A 103 3.25 -14.18 10.47
N LEU A 104 3.39 -13.25 9.53
CA LEU A 104 4.03 -13.52 8.24
C LEU A 104 5.54 -13.34 8.32
N ASP A 105 5.97 -12.27 8.97
CA ASP A 105 7.38 -11.91 9.14
C ASP A 105 7.61 -11.21 10.51
N ALA A 106 8.82 -10.72 10.74
CA ALA A 106 9.19 -10.08 12.01
C ALA A 106 8.41 -8.79 12.32
N GLU A 107 7.76 -8.17 11.34
CA GLU A 107 7.09 -6.87 11.43
C GLU A 107 5.58 -6.97 11.14
N THR A 108 5.16 -7.94 10.34
CA THR A 108 3.79 -8.05 9.82
C THR A 108 2.99 -9.11 10.58
N LEU A 109 2.09 -8.63 11.43
CA LEU A 109 1.03 -9.44 12.04
C LEU A 109 -0.29 -9.23 11.30
N GLN A 110 -0.95 -10.32 10.94
CA GLN A 110 -2.25 -10.31 10.27
C GLN A 110 -3.31 -11.01 11.11
N ALA A 111 -4.56 -10.59 10.94
CA ALA A 111 -5.73 -11.26 11.47
C ALA A 111 -6.77 -11.41 10.36
N LEU A 112 -7.30 -12.61 10.14
CA LEU A 112 -8.46 -12.81 9.28
C LEU A 112 -9.71 -12.86 10.15
N VAL A 113 -10.67 -11.99 9.86
CA VAL A 113 -11.98 -11.94 10.52
C VAL A 113 -13.02 -12.39 9.52
N ALA A 114 -13.67 -13.53 9.76
CA ALA A 114 -14.69 -14.08 8.90
C ALA A 114 -16.08 -13.84 9.50
N LEU A 115 -16.96 -13.16 8.74
CA LEU A 115 -18.37 -12.99 9.03
C LEU A 115 -19.15 -14.03 8.23
N SER A 116 -19.30 -15.23 8.78
CA SER A 116 -19.81 -16.41 8.06
C SER A 116 -21.23 -16.22 7.53
N GLU A 117 -22.07 -15.53 8.30
CA GLU A 117 -23.46 -15.24 7.94
C GLU A 117 -23.56 -14.30 6.73
N LEU A 118 -22.75 -13.25 6.72
CA LEU A 118 -22.66 -12.28 5.63
C LEU A 118 -21.86 -12.81 4.43
N GLY A 119 -21.03 -13.83 4.63
CA GLY A 119 -20.17 -14.40 3.58
C GLY A 119 -18.97 -13.50 3.23
N ILE A 120 -18.59 -12.58 4.10
CA ILE A 120 -17.49 -11.62 3.90
C ILE A 120 -16.38 -11.94 4.90
N ALA A 121 -15.13 -11.76 4.48
CA ALA A 121 -13.97 -11.82 5.35
C ALA A 121 -13.10 -10.57 5.21
N PHE A 122 -12.49 -10.16 6.32
CA PHE A 122 -11.61 -9.00 6.41
C PHE A 122 -10.22 -9.46 6.85
N GLN A 123 -9.22 -9.21 6.02
CA GLN A 123 -7.83 -9.40 6.42
C GLN A 123 -7.34 -8.10 7.02
N LEU A 124 -7.13 -8.11 8.33
CA LEU A 124 -6.58 -7.01 9.10
C LEU A 124 -5.06 -7.14 9.18
N VAL A 125 -4.36 -6.02 9.16
CA VAL A 125 -2.91 -5.94 9.30
C VAL A 125 -2.59 -4.94 10.41
N TYR A 126 -1.70 -5.33 11.31
CA TYR A 126 -1.20 -4.43 12.34
C TYR A 126 -0.18 -3.47 11.72
N CYS A 127 -0.52 -2.18 11.68
CA CYS A 127 0.30 -1.13 11.10
C CYS A 127 0.97 -0.34 12.22
N VAL A 128 2.25 0.00 12.02
CA VAL A 128 3.02 0.89 12.89
C VAL A 128 3.25 2.23 12.19
N ASN A 129 3.24 3.32 12.94
CA ASN A 129 3.46 4.70 12.47
C ASN A 129 2.51 5.17 11.34
N ASP A 130 1.28 4.64 11.27
CA ASP A 130 0.27 5.07 10.30
C ASP A 130 -0.40 6.40 10.72
N GLN A 131 0.25 7.52 10.43
CA GLN A 131 -0.22 8.87 10.80
C GLN A 131 -1.63 9.17 10.30
N GLU A 132 -1.96 8.75 9.08
CA GLU A 132 -3.26 9.03 8.48
C GLU A 132 -4.38 8.11 9.02
N GLY A 133 -4.05 6.97 9.63
CA GLY A 133 -5.00 6.11 10.34
C GLY A 133 -5.07 6.33 11.85
N GLY A 134 -4.27 7.25 12.39
CA GLY A 134 -4.26 7.57 13.82
C GLY A 134 -3.15 6.91 14.65
N GLY A 135 -2.08 6.45 14.00
CA GLY A 135 -0.90 5.84 14.63
C GLY A 135 -0.90 4.32 14.58
N ASP A 136 -0.31 3.69 15.59
CA ASP A 136 -0.17 2.24 15.66
C ASP A 136 -1.52 1.55 15.88
N GLY A 137 -1.85 0.55 15.06
CA GLY A 137 -3.08 -0.20 15.23
C GLY A 137 -3.46 -1.08 14.05
N TRP A 138 -4.55 -1.81 14.23
CA TRP A 138 -5.11 -2.67 13.19
C TRP A 138 -5.80 -1.85 12.11
N ARG A 139 -5.59 -2.25 10.85
CA ARG A 139 -6.21 -1.66 9.66
C ARG A 139 -6.68 -2.75 8.72
N VAL A 140 -7.66 -2.44 7.88
CA VAL A 140 -8.14 -3.36 6.85
C VAL A 140 -7.12 -3.43 5.71
N GLY A 141 -6.46 -4.57 5.60
CA GLY A 141 -5.53 -4.91 4.52
C GLY A 141 -6.23 -5.40 3.26
N GLU A 142 -7.32 -6.13 3.41
CA GLU A 142 -8.14 -6.64 2.31
C GLU A 142 -9.59 -6.90 2.79
N VAL A 143 -10.56 -6.72 1.89
CA VAL A 143 -11.93 -7.25 2.02
C VAL A 143 -12.12 -8.32 0.95
N THR A 144 -12.50 -9.53 1.37
CA THR A 144 -12.64 -10.68 0.48
C THR A 144 -13.89 -11.48 0.82
N VAL A 145 -14.17 -12.52 0.04
CA VAL A 145 -15.29 -13.43 0.26
C VAL A 145 -14.88 -14.50 1.27
N ALA A 146 -15.74 -14.80 2.24
CA ALA A 146 -15.49 -15.88 3.19
C ALA A 146 -15.59 -17.24 2.47
N ASP A 147 -14.48 -17.97 2.42
CA ASP A 147 -14.44 -19.29 1.78
C ASP A 147 -15.35 -20.27 2.57
N ARG A 148 -16.27 -20.95 1.87
CA ARG A 148 -17.15 -21.98 2.46
C ARG A 148 -16.69 -23.36 2.00
N PRO A 149 -16.62 -24.38 2.88
CA PRO A 149 -17.15 -24.41 4.26
C PRO A 149 -16.18 -23.89 5.34
N SER A 150 -14.94 -23.56 4.98
CA SER A 150 -13.88 -23.24 5.95
C SER A 150 -13.13 -21.95 5.56
N PRO A 151 -13.48 -20.79 6.14
CA PRO A 151 -12.91 -19.50 5.73
C PRO A 151 -11.43 -19.36 6.03
N PHE A 152 -10.89 -20.23 6.89
CA PHE A 152 -9.49 -20.22 7.33
C PHE A 152 -8.61 -21.26 6.63
N SER A 153 -9.12 -22.03 5.67
CA SER A 153 -8.31 -23.09 5.03
C SER A 153 -7.12 -22.53 4.24
N GLN A 154 -7.31 -21.41 3.53
CA GLN A 154 -6.23 -20.73 2.80
C GLN A 154 -5.34 -19.89 3.73
N PHE A 155 -5.95 -19.20 4.70
CA PHE A 155 -5.23 -18.30 5.60
C PHE A 155 -4.40 -19.04 6.64
N GLY A 156 -4.88 -20.20 7.12
CA GLY A 156 -4.31 -20.87 8.29
C GLY A 156 -4.47 -20.03 9.55
N GLY A 157 -3.51 -20.13 10.46
CA GLY A 157 -3.42 -19.25 11.63
C GLY A 157 -4.06 -19.80 12.91
N ALA A 158 -3.77 -19.10 14.00
CA ALA A 158 -4.07 -19.49 15.36
C ALA A 158 -5.23 -18.67 15.96
N SER A 159 -5.85 -19.17 17.02
CA SER A 159 -6.95 -18.46 17.71
C SER A 159 -6.47 -17.27 18.55
N ALA A 160 -5.19 -17.23 18.91
CA ALA A 160 -4.59 -16.16 19.72
C ALA A 160 -3.31 -15.60 19.10
N ILE A 161 -3.07 -14.30 19.26
CA ILE A 161 -1.84 -13.61 18.79
C ILE A 161 -0.58 -14.29 19.35
N ALA A 162 -0.58 -14.61 20.64
CA ALA A 162 0.56 -15.28 21.29
C ALA A 162 0.85 -16.66 20.68
N GLU A 163 -0.16 -17.37 20.20
CA GLU A 163 0.01 -18.65 19.51
C GLU A 163 0.53 -18.45 18.09
N ALA A 164 0.00 -17.46 17.36
CA ALA A 164 0.52 -17.10 16.04
C ALA A 164 2.00 -16.70 16.08
N GLU A 165 2.44 -15.99 17.13
CA GLU A 165 3.85 -15.68 17.33
C GLU A 165 4.69 -16.93 17.65
N ARG A 166 4.16 -17.87 18.44
CA ARG A 166 4.86 -19.13 18.72
C ARG A 166 5.04 -19.95 17.44
N GLN A 167 3.97 -20.12 16.66
CA GLN A 167 4.02 -20.85 15.39
C GLN A 167 5.05 -20.25 14.42
N PHE A 168 5.17 -18.92 14.36
CA PHE A 168 6.20 -18.25 13.55
C PHE A 168 7.62 -18.51 14.06
N ARG A 169 7.85 -18.43 15.38
CA ARG A 169 9.17 -18.72 15.98
C ARG A 169 9.55 -20.19 15.78
N GLU A 170 8.59 -21.10 15.96
CA GLU A 170 8.79 -22.55 15.75
C GLU A 170 9.12 -22.85 14.28
N GLY A 171 8.42 -22.21 13.34
CA GLY A 171 8.72 -22.30 11.90
C GLY A 171 10.10 -21.74 11.52
N GLN A 172 10.58 -20.69 12.21
CA GLN A 172 11.96 -20.20 12.06
C GLN A 172 12.98 -21.21 12.60
N THR A 173 12.69 -21.84 13.75
CA THR A 173 13.59 -22.85 14.34
C THR A 173 13.63 -24.14 13.54
N GLY A 174 12.52 -24.58 12.94
CA GLY A 174 12.46 -25.77 12.09
C GLY A 174 13.27 -25.65 10.80
N LYS A 175 13.38 -24.43 10.24
CA LYS A 175 14.30 -24.14 9.12
C LYS A 175 15.77 -24.05 9.56
N ALA A 176 16.05 -23.79 10.83
CA ALA A 176 17.40 -23.70 11.39
C ALA A 176 17.91 -25.01 12.03
N THR A 177 17.08 -26.07 12.10
CA THR A 177 17.41 -27.34 12.79
C THR A 177 17.39 -28.57 11.89
N VAL A 178 17.73 -28.42 10.59
CA VAL A 178 18.41 -29.52 9.88
C VAL A 178 19.86 -29.57 10.39
N GLN A 179 20.02 -29.90 11.68
CA GLN A 179 21.31 -30.28 12.22
C GLN A 179 21.56 -31.72 11.82
N VAL A 180 22.54 -31.86 10.94
CA VAL A 180 23.25 -33.11 10.61
C VAL A 180 23.53 -33.85 11.92
N THR A 181 22.71 -34.84 12.23
CA THR A 181 23.09 -35.91 13.14
C THR A 181 23.87 -36.88 12.28
N ASP A 182 25.18 -36.68 12.33
CA ASP A 182 26.19 -37.60 11.83
C ASP A 182 25.99 -38.96 12.52
N THR A 183 25.40 -39.92 11.81
CA THR A 183 25.52 -41.34 12.12
C THR A 183 25.79 -42.08 10.82
N ASP A 184 27.07 -42.39 10.62
CA ASP A 184 27.58 -43.50 9.82
C ASP A 184 26.60 -44.68 9.75
N GLY A 185 26.24 -45.12 8.54
CA GLY A 185 25.60 -46.43 8.39
C GLY A 185 24.88 -46.79 7.09
N VAL A 186 25.65 -47.14 6.06
CA VAL A 186 25.39 -48.22 5.08
C VAL A 186 24.25 -48.07 4.03
N ASP A 187 24.69 -47.85 2.79
CA ASP A 187 24.30 -48.53 1.53
C ASP A 187 22.99 -49.35 1.48
N ARG A 188 22.05 -48.90 0.63
CA ARG A 188 21.33 -49.69 -0.41
C ARG A 188 20.38 -48.79 -1.20
N GLY A 189 20.34 -49.00 -2.51
CA GLY A 189 19.76 -48.08 -3.50
C GLY A 189 18.36 -48.38 -4.02
N ASP A 190 18.17 -47.84 -5.23
CA ASP A 190 17.04 -47.82 -6.18
C ASP A 190 15.93 -46.77 -5.95
N ASP A 191 15.95 -45.79 -6.87
CA ASP A 191 14.88 -45.34 -7.79
C ASP A 191 13.46 -45.09 -7.24
N ASP A 192 12.98 -43.84 -7.28
CA ASP A 192 12.25 -43.28 -8.44
C ASP A 192 11.73 -41.85 -8.18
N ASP A 193 11.88 -41.03 -9.22
CA ASP A 193 11.04 -39.93 -9.73
C ASP A 193 10.77 -38.61 -8.96
N ASP A 194 11.36 -37.57 -9.55
CA ASP A 194 10.76 -36.32 -10.07
C ASP A 194 10.44 -35.13 -9.13
N ASP A 195 11.01 -33.99 -9.55
CA ASP A 195 10.70 -32.57 -9.24
C ASP A 195 11.47 -31.81 -8.12
N ASP A 196 12.77 -32.08 -7.90
CA ASP A 196 13.66 -31.21 -7.08
C ASP A 196 15.08 -31.03 -7.74
N ASP A 197 15.15 -30.63 -9.01
CA ASP A 197 16.42 -30.51 -9.77
C ASP A 197 17.04 -29.08 -9.75
N ASP A 198 16.43 -28.13 -9.02
CA ASP A 198 16.87 -26.72 -8.94
C ASP A 198 17.69 -26.38 -7.67
N ASP A 199 17.55 -27.17 -6.61
CA ASP A 199 18.26 -27.05 -5.34
C ASP A 199 19.62 -27.76 -5.33
N ASP A 200 19.79 -28.78 -6.18
CA ASP A 200 21.06 -29.43 -6.43
C ASP A 200 22.05 -28.56 -7.22
N TYR A 201 21.57 -27.57 -7.99
CA TYR A 201 22.45 -26.66 -8.73
C TYR A 201 23.27 -25.75 -7.80
N TRP A 202 22.69 -25.30 -6.69
CA TRP A 202 23.36 -24.45 -5.71
C TRP A 202 24.17 -25.26 -4.69
N GLY A 203 23.71 -26.46 -4.31
CA GLY A 203 24.42 -27.36 -3.40
C GLY A 203 25.80 -27.81 -3.93
N ARG A 204 25.99 -27.81 -5.25
CA ARG A 204 27.29 -28.13 -5.88
C ARG A 204 28.38 -27.10 -5.66
N TYR A 205 28.03 -25.83 -5.40
CA TYR A 205 29.03 -24.81 -5.07
C TYR A 205 29.64 -25.04 -3.68
N ASP A 206 28.83 -25.49 -2.72
CA ASP A 206 29.29 -25.84 -1.37
C ASP A 206 30.07 -27.17 -1.34
N ALA A 207 29.76 -28.07 -2.28
CA ALA A 207 30.49 -29.32 -2.48
C ALA A 207 31.87 -29.13 -3.16
N THR A 208 32.32 -27.90 -3.45
CA THR A 208 33.69 -27.69 -3.92
C THR A 208 34.66 -27.77 -2.74
N PRO A 209 35.48 -28.83 -2.60
CA PRO A 209 36.55 -28.80 -1.62
C PRO A 209 37.47 -27.62 -1.96
N ALA A 210 37.75 -26.76 -0.97
CA ALA A 210 38.68 -25.64 -1.08
C ALA A 210 40.08 -26.14 -1.48
N ARG A 211 40.25 -26.39 -2.77
CA ARG A 211 41.45 -26.93 -3.38
C ARG A 211 41.89 -25.91 -4.40
N THR A 212 42.51 -24.84 -3.90
CA THR A 212 43.21 -23.85 -4.72
C THR A 212 44.32 -24.55 -5.51
N PRO A 213 44.20 -24.69 -6.84
CA PRO A 213 45.26 -25.26 -7.65
C PRO A 213 46.19 -24.14 -8.09
N ALA A 214 47.48 -24.35 -7.83
CA ALA A 214 48.64 -23.67 -8.41
C ALA A 214 49.17 -22.41 -7.71
N GLU A 215 50.15 -22.66 -6.83
CA GLU A 215 51.37 -21.87 -6.76
C GLU A 215 52.01 -21.73 -8.16
N LYS A 216 51.60 -20.74 -8.93
CA LYS A 216 52.43 -20.23 -10.04
C LYS A 216 53.11 -18.96 -9.55
N ARG A 217 54.36 -19.15 -9.10
CA ARG A 217 55.38 -18.09 -8.95
C ARG A 217 55.34 -17.15 -10.16
N SER A 218 54.96 -15.91 -9.92
CA SER A 218 55.35 -14.78 -10.77
C SER A 218 56.72 -14.27 -10.30
N PRO A 219 57.63 -13.88 -11.21
CA PRO A 219 58.99 -13.49 -10.85
C PRO A 219 59.00 -12.05 -10.32
N ALA A 220 59.10 -11.90 -9.00
CA ALA A 220 59.53 -10.65 -8.38
C ALA A 220 61.06 -10.69 -8.15
N PRO A 221 61.79 -9.59 -8.43
CA PRO A 221 63.21 -9.52 -8.11
C PRO A 221 63.41 -9.29 -6.60
N GLY A 222 64.12 -10.24 -5.99
CA GLY A 222 65.11 -10.05 -4.93
C GLY A 222 64.77 -9.24 -3.69
N ALA A 223 64.51 -9.95 -2.58
CA ALA A 223 65.11 -9.60 -1.29
C ALA A 223 65.39 -10.90 -0.50
N SER A 224 66.53 -10.88 0.17
CA SER A 224 67.38 -11.98 0.62
C SER A 224 66.99 -12.64 1.96
N SER A 225 67.15 -13.98 2.04
CA SER A 225 67.65 -14.85 3.16
C SER A 225 67.36 -14.46 4.62
N ALA A 226 66.94 -15.29 5.58
CA ALA A 226 66.79 -16.75 5.81
C ALA A 226 66.14 -16.91 7.24
N PRO A 227 66.16 -18.08 7.93
CA PRO A 227 65.52 -19.38 7.67
C PRO A 227 64.47 -19.81 8.73
N GLN A 228 63.73 -20.87 8.38
CA GLN A 228 62.94 -21.83 9.18
C GLN A 228 62.81 -21.66 10.71
N ALA A 229 61.56 -21.55 11.19
CA ALA A 229 61.04 -22.35 12.31
C ALA A 229 59.51 -22.38 12.28
N ALA A 230 58.94 -23.55 12.55
CA ALA A 230 57.51 -23.80 12.63
C ALA A 230 56.85 -23.01 13.77
N ASN A 231 55.69 -22.38 13.52
CA ASN A 231 54.68 -22.09 14.55
C ASN A 231 53.29 -21.80 13.92
N PRO A 232 52.19 -22.33 14.48
CA PRO A 232 50.86 -22.29 13.87
C PRO A 232 49.99 -21.12 14.37
N PHE A 233 50.52 -19.89 14.42
CA PHE A 233 49.74 -18.70 14.76
C PHE A 233 50.20 -17.51 13.90
N ARG A 234 49.46 -17.24 12.82
CA ARG A 234 49.48 -15.93 12.15
C ARG A 234 48.71 -14.95 13.06
N PRO A 235 49.21 -13.73 13.31
CA PRO A 235 48.43 -12.72 14.02
C PRO A 235 47.35 -12.18 13.10
N ALA A 236 46.12 -12.09 13.61
CA ALA A 236 44.96 -11.45 12.99
C ALA A 236 45.22 -9.99 12.54
N SER A 237 46.32 -9.40 13.00
CA SER A 237 46.73 -8.03 12.65
C SER A 237 47.06 -7.82 11.17
N ALA A 238 47.57 -8.82 10.45
CA ALA A 238 47.93 -8.65 9.03
C ALA A 238 46.70 -8.73 8.10
N GLU A 239 45.65 -9.42 8.54
CA GLU A 239 44.36 -9.49 7.85
C GLU A 239 43.47 -8.29 8.22
N ASP A 240 43.48 -7.83 9.48
CA ASP A 240 42.84 -6.58 9.89
C ASP A 240 43.42 -5.35 9.16
N GLU A 241 44.74 -5.29 8.94
CA GLU A 241 45.38 -4.22 8.14
C GLU A 241 44.97 -4.26 6.65
N TYR A 242 44.71 -5.46 6.12
CA TYR A 242 44.23 -5.65 4.75
C TYR A 242 42.77 -5.21 4.59
N PHE A 243 41.90 -5.49 5.57
CA PHE A 243 40.51 -5.03 5.57
C PHE A 243 40.36 -3.54 5.90
N ALA A 244 41.25 -2.97 6.72
CA ALA A 244 41.29 -1.54 7.03
C ALA A 244 41.59 -0.65 5.81
N GLN A 245 42.21 -1.21 4.76
CA GLN A 245 42.45 -0.48 3.51
C GLN A 245 41.16 -0.21 2.72
N TYR A 246 40.11 -1.01 2.95
CA TYR A 246 38.79 -0.84 2.32
C TYR A 246 37.83 0.04 3.13
N ASP A 247 38.07 0.19 4.44
CA ASP A 247 37.27 1.04 5.34
C ASP A 247 37.40 2.53 5.00
N GLN A 248 38.49 2.90 4.33
CA GLN A 248 38.75 4.26 3.83
C GLN A 248 38.08 4.54 2.47
N VAL A 249 37.44 3.54 1.86
CA VAL A 249 36.68 3.69 0.61
C VAL A 249 35.21 3.76 0.95
N GLN A 250 34.76 4.92 1.44
CA GLN A 250 33.35 5.26 1.37
C GLN A 250 32.97 5.37 -0.11
N PRO A 251 31.92 4.70 -0.60
CA PRO A 251 31.29 5.08 -1.86
C PRO A 251 30.97 6.57 -1.77
N ALA A 252 31.44 7.37 -2.72
CA ALA A 252 31.18 8.80 -2.74
C ALA A 252 29.67 9.06 -2.90
N MET A 253 28.94 9.13 -1.79
CA MET A 253 27.72 9.93 -1.69
C MET A 253 28.14 11.39 -1.52
N ASP A 254 28.84 11.92 -2.53
CA ASP A 254 28.90 13.35 -2.72
C ASP A 254 27.67 13.73 -3.56
N ASN A 255 26.63 14.21 -2.88
CA ASN A 255 25.44 14.76 -3.52
C ASN A 255 25.53 16.30 -3.59
N HIS A 256 26.73 16.90 -3.49
CA HIS A 256 26.92 18.32 -3.75
C HIS A 256 27.18 18.57 -5.23
N ASP A 257 26.10 18.79 -5.97
CA ASP A 257 26.15 19.50 -7.24
C ASP A 257 26.10 21.02 -6.96
N PRO A 258 27.14 21.81 -7.26
CA PRO A 258 27.13 23.27 -7.07
C PRO A 258 26.03 23.97 -7.90
N ASP A 259 25.39 23.27 -8.83
CA ASP A 259 24.32 23.82 -9.66
C ASP A 259 22.95 23.85 -8.92
N GLU A 260 22.76 23.06 -7.85
CA GLU A 260 21.51 23.07 -7.04
C GLU A 260 21.37 24.33 -6.16
N GLU A 261 22.48 24.93 -5.71
CA GLU A 261 22.47 26.14 -4.86
C GLU A 261 22.03 27.38 -5.66
N ALA A 262 22.29 27.41 -6.97
CA ALA A 262 21.84 28.47 -7.86
C ALA A 262 20.32 28.44 -8.13
N GLN A 263 19.70 27.27 -8.01
CA GLN A 263 18.26 27.08 -8.23
C GLN A 263 17.42 27.28 -6.97
N GLN A 264 17.96 27.00 -5.78
CA GLN A 264 17.29 27.33 -4.50
C GLN A 264 17.21 28.85 -4.24
N ALA A 265 18.17 29.64 -4.74
CA ALA A 265 18.13 31.10 -4.63
C ALA A 265 17.05 31.78 -5.50
N HIS A 266 16.44 31.07 -6.47
CA HIS A 266 15.41 31.60 -7.37
C HIS A 266 13.97 31.21 -6.99
N MET A 267 13.76 30.42 -5.93
CA MET A 267 12.42 29.97 -5.49
C MET A 267 12.03 30.40 -4.07
N MET A 268 12.45 31.59 -3.62
CA MET A 268 11.86 32.23 -2.44
C MET A 268 11.08 33.50 -2.83
N PRO A 269 9.75 33.57 -2.58
CA PRO A 269 9.03 34.84 -2.61
C PRO A 269 9.50 35.70 -1.42
N PRO A 270 9.67 37.03 -1.59
CA PRO A 270 10.19 37.88 -0.53
C PRO A 270 9.16 38.05 0.60
N LEU A 271 9.38 37.36 1.72
CA LEU A 271 8.70 37.61 2.98
C LEU A 271 9.35 38.81 3.67
N GLY A 272 8.82 40.00 3.39
CA GLY A 272 9.27 41.24 4.01
C GLY A 272 8.79 41.37 5.46
N LEU A 273 9.72 41.26 6.41
CA LEU A 273 9.55 41.74 7.78
C LEU A 273 10.51 42.93 7.98
N ALA A 274 9.99 44.15 7.90
CA ALA A 274 10.69 45.37 8.31
C ALA A 274 9.88 46.08 9.39
N GLN A 275 10.46 46.14 10.58
CA GLN A 275 10.01 46.87 11.75
C GLN A 275 10.05 48.39 11.51
N HIS A 276 9.04 49.14 11.97
CA HIS A 276 9.22 50.43 12.64
C HIS A 276 7.94 50.90 13.34
N ASN A 277 8.10 51.21 14.64
CA ASN A 277 7.15 51.90 15.50
C ASN A 277 6.97 53.36 15.04
N THR A 278 5.75 53.91 15.07
CA THR A 278 5.39 55.10 15.87
C THR A 278 3.90 55.46 15.76
N THR A 279 3.33 55.73 16.93
CA THR A 279 2.03 56.30 17.32
C THR A 279 1.59 57.57 16.60
N LEU A 280 0.29 57.70 16.27
CA LEU A 280 -0.62 58.72 16.83
C LEU A 280 -2.09 58.61 16.33
N ALA A 281 -3.02 58.82 17.28
CA ALA A 281 -4.41 59.30 17.16
C ALA A 281 -5.59 58.34 16.86
N GLN A 282 -6.24 57.90 17.95
CA GLN A 282 -7.70 57.69 18.12
C GLN A 282 -8.48 59.00 17.87
N PRO A 283 -9.84 59.05 17.71
CA PRO A 283 -10.90 58.26 18.41
C PRO A 283 -12.09 57.84 17.48
N ARG A 284 -13.19 57.16 17.82
CA ARG A 284 -13.82 56.44 18.96
C ARG A 284 -15.00 55.62 18.38
N PRO A 285 -15.62 54.69 19.15
CA PRO A 285 -16.54 53.65 18.68
C PRO A 285 -18.02 53.96 18.94
N SER A 286 -18.94 53.16 18.38
CA SER A 286 -20.22 52.82 19.04
C SER A 286 -20.93 51.63 18.39
N GLU A 287 -21.13 50.59 19.19
CA GLU A 287 -22.06 49.49 19.04
C GLU A 287 -23.53 49.96 19.06
N ALA A 288 -24.42 49.21 18.41
CA ALA A 288 -25.84 49.19 18.76
C ALA A 288 -26.44 47.80 18.49
N GLN A 289 -26.60 47.05 19.59
CA GLN A 289 -27.48 45.88 19.70
C GLN A 289 -28.94 46.35 19.94
N ARG A 290 -29.88 45.66 19.28
CA ARG A 290 -31.17 45.12 19.79
C ARG A 290 -32.25 46.03 20.45
N SER A 291 -33.44 45.91 19.85
CA SER A 291 -34.80 45.72 20.44
C SER A 291 -35.59 46.86 21.10
N ALA A 292 -36.87 46.95 20.67
CA ALA A 292 -38.13 47.39 21.34
C ALA A 292 -38.91 48.36 20.41
N LEU A 293 -40.24 48.54 20.39
CA LEU A 293 -41.49 47.88 20.80
C LEU A 293 -42.61 48.88 20.33
N LEU A 294 -43.88 48.45 20.30
CA LEU A 294 -45.13 49.23 20.33
C LEU A 294 -45.76 49.82 19.04
N GLY A 295 -46.95 49.27 18.73
CA GLY A 295 -48.03 49.91 17.99
C GLY A 295 -49.31 49.05 18.03
N GLN A 296 -50.21 49.35 18.97
CA GLN A 296 -51.62 48.90 19.11
C GLN A 296 -52.43 50.18 19.48
N PRO A 297 -53.76 50.40 19.22
CA PRO A 297 -54.96 49.50 19.30
C PRO A 297 -55.98 49.66 18.14
N ASP A 298 -57.10 48.92 17.96
CA ASP A 298 -58.23 48.57 18.85
C ASP A 298 -59.13 47.40 18.34
N ALA A 299 -60.01 46.92 19.23
CA ALA A 299 -60.96 45.78 19.24
C ALA A 299 -62.08 45.76 18.15
N ALA A 300 -62.93 44.74 17.91
CA ALA A 300 -63.48 43.62 18.72
C ALA A 300 -64.15 42.54 17.83
N SER A 301 -64.29 41.29 18.36
CA SER A 301 -65.49 40.39 18.30
C SER A 301 -65.21 38.87 18.10
N SER A 302 -65.28 38.11 19.20
CA SER A 302 -65.95 36.80 19.46
C SER A 302 -65.75 35.50 18.60
N ILE A 303 -65.07 34.49 19.22
CA ILE A 303 -65.40 33.01 19.46
C ILE A 303 -65.72 32.08 18.23
N PRO A 304 -65.54 30.70 18.20
CA PRO A 304 -64.90 29.63 19.02
C PRO A 304 -63.89 28.68 18.25
N PRO A 305 -63.35 27.58 18.85
CA PRO A 305 -62.18 26.84 18.35
C PRO A 305 -62.49 25.55 17.56
N GLY A 306 -61.55 25.11 16.71
CA GLY A 306 -61.46 23.73 16.23
C GLY A 306 -61.08 23.58 14.75
N ALA A 307 -59.81 23.23 14.49
CA ALA A 307 -59.37 22.32 13.42
C ALA A 307 -57.83 22.40 13.28
N SER A 308 -57.15 21.29 13.60
CA SER A 308 -55.73 21.10 13.36
C SER A 308 -55.44 21.20 11.86
N ALA A 309 -54.75 22.26 11.45
CA ALA A 309 -54.33 22.49 10.07
C ALA A 309 -53.15 21.57 9.72
N ILE A 310 -53.41 20.59 8.85
CA ILE A 310 -52.43 19.72 8.21
C ILE A 310 -51.64 20.57 7.20
N VAL A 311 -50.33 20.71 7.39
CA VAL A 311 -49.42 21.42 6.49
C VAL A 311 -48.65 20.38 5.66
N HIS A 312 -48.80 20.42 4.33
CA HIS A 312 -48.00 19.63 3.39
C HIS A 312 -46.87 20.51 2.81
N PRO A 313 -45.62 20.02 2.68
CA PRO A 313 -44.55 20.79 2.06
C PRO A 313 -44.64 20.75 0.52
N ARG A 314 -44.46 21.90 -0.13
CA ARG A 314 -44.21 22.03 -1.58
C ARG A 314 -42.71 22.22 -1.82
N PRO A 315 -42.13 21.67 -2.90
CA PRO A 315 -40.74 21.91 -3.28
C PRO A 315 -40.59 23.26 -3.99
N GLU A 316 -39.61 24.06 -3.56
CA GLU A 316 -39.17 25.26 -4.26
C GLU A 316 -38.19 24.87 -5.37
N SER A 317 -38.51 25.23 -6.61
CA SER A 317 -37.53 25.36 -7.69
C SER A 317 -37.38 26.83 -8.01
N SER A 318 -36.15 27.34 -8.00
CA SER A 318 -35.75 28.57 -8.68
C SER A 318 -34.27 28.49 -9.05
N ALA A 319 -34.00 28.69 -10.34
CA ALA A 319 -32.69 28.70 -10.97
C ALA A 319 -31.94 30.01 -10.71
N SER A 320 -30.60 29.97 -10.53
CA SER A 320 -29.65 30.95 -11.08
C SER A 320 -28.17 30.59 -10.78
N SER A 321 -27.31 30.85 -11.78
CA SER A 321 -25.84 31.04 -11.76
C SER A 321 -24.92 29.91 -11.25
N ASN A 322 -24.47 29.01 -12.15
CA ASN A 322 -23.25 28.22 -11.91
C ASN A 322 -22.41 27.92 -13.17
N GLY A 323 -22.63 28.66 -14.27
CA GLY A 323 -22.03 28.37 -15.58
C GLY A 323 -20.51 28.56 -15.69
N SER A 324 -19.87 29.25 -14.74
CA SER A 324 -18.42 29.53 -14.79
C SER A 324 -17.57 28.47 -14.07
N TYR A 325 -18.14 27.72 -13.14
CA TYR A 325 -17.40 26.70 -12.38
C TYR A 325 -17.26 25.38 -13.17
N THR A 326 -18.19 25.11 -14.08
CA THR A 326 -18.15 23.91 -14.93
C THR A 326 -17.08 24.01 -16.02
N VAL A 327 -16.84 25.21 -16.56
CA VAL A 327 -15.80 25.43 -17.59
C VAL A 327 -14.41 25.34 -16.98
N ALA A 328 -14.16 25.99 -15.84
CA ALA A 328 -12.87 25.90 -15.14
C ALA A 328 -12.50 24.46 -14.73
N ARG A 329 -13.51 23.67 -14.30
CA ARG A 329 -13.32 22.25 -13.97
C ARG A 329 -13.09 21.38 -15.22
N LEU A 330 -13.62 21.78 -16.38
CA LEU A 330 -13.37 21.11 -17.65
C LEU A 330 -11.95 21.39 -18.18
N GLU A 331 -11.47 22.64 -18.04
CA GLU A 331 -10.09 23.01 -18.39
C GLU A 331 -9.06 22.32 -17.49
N GLU A 332 -9.34 22.20 -16.18
CA GLU A 332 -8.47 21.47 -15.24
C GLU A 332 -8.43 19.96 -15.52
N THR A 333 -9.55 19.36 -15.95
CA THR A 333 -9.59 17.93 -16.28
C THR A 333 -8.95 17.64 -17.64
N ALA A 334 -9.10 18.52 -18.63
CA ALA A 334 -8.40 18.43 -19.91
C ALA A 334 -6.87 18.54 -19.72
N GLY A 335 -6.39 19.50 -18.92
CA GLY A 335 -4.95 19.67 -18.65
C GLY A 335 -4.31 18.48 -17.92
N LYS A 336 -5.05 17.80 -17.03
CA LYS A 336 -4.56 16.59 -16.35
C LYS A 336 -4.51 15.37 -17.27
N GLN A 337 -5.44 15.27 -18.22
CA GLN A 337 -5.43 14.20 -19.21
C GLN A 337 -4.27 14.38 -20.21
N GLU A 338 -4.00 15.61 -20.67
CA GLU A 338 -2.85 15.91 -21.54
C GLU A 338 -1.51 15.59 -20.87
N GLN A 339 -1.35 15.90 -19.58
CA GLN A 339 -0.13 15.58 -18.82
C GLN A 339 0.05 14.07 -18.62
N ASN A 340 -1.04 13.32 -18.36
CA ASN A 340 -0.99 11.87 -18.23
C ASN A 340 -0.63 11.20 -19.57
N GLU A 341 -1.26 11.61 -20.67
CA GLU A 341 -0.94 11.12 -22.01
C GLU A 341 0.50 11.44 -22.42
N PHE A 342 1.01 12.62 -22.04
CA PHE A 342 2.41 12.97 -22.27
C PHE A 342 3.35 12.04 -21.50
N GLY A 343 3.07 11.75 -20.22
CA GLY A 343 3.85 10.81 -19.41
C GLY A 343 3.92 9.41 -20.01
N VAL A 344 2.77 8.88 -20.44
CA VAL A 344 2.69 7.56 -21.10
C VAL A 344 3.49 7.57 -22.41
N LYS A 345 3.32 8.59 -23.26
CA LYS A 345 4.07 8.73 -24.53
C LYS A 345 5.59 8.81 -24.29
N GLN A 346 6.04 9.51 -23.25
CA GLN A 346 7.45 9.59 -22.88
C GLN A 346 7.99 8.25 -22.38
N HIS A 347 7.24 7.54 -21.53
CA HIS A 347 7.61 6.22 -21.05
C HIS A 347 7.75 5.23 -22.21
N VAL A 348 6.74 5.16 -23.10
CA VAL A 348 6.78 4.33 -24.31
C VAL A 348 7.97 4.70 -25.20
N SER A 349 8.22 6.00 -25.41
CA SER A 349 9.37 6.47 -26.18
C SER A 349 10.71 6.06 -25.56
N ARG A 350 10.83 6.11 -24.23
CA ARG A 350 12.03 5.67 -23.50
C ARG A 350 12.22 4.16 -23.61
N SER A 351 11.16 3.38 -23.49
CA SER A 351 11.19 1.93 -23.63
C SER A 351 11.60 1.49 -25.04
N ILE A 352 11.04 2.10 -26.09
CA ILE A 352 11.45 1.83 -27.48
C ILE A 352 12.94 2.16 -27.70
N ARG A 353 13.43 3.29 -27.17
CA ARG A 353 14.86 3.63 -27.25
C ARG A 353 15.74 2.63 -26.49
N SER A 354 15.30 2.14 -25.34
CA SER A 354 16.02 1.12 -24.56
C SER A 354 16.10 -0.20 -25.33
N LEU A 355 14.98 -0.65 -25.91
CA LEU A 355 14.91 -1.83 -26.79
C LEU A 355 15.81 -1.68 -28.03
N TYR A 356 15.85 -0.50 -28.64
CA TYR A 356 16.75 -0.23 -29.75
C TYR A 356 18.23 -0.28 -29.32
N MET A 357 18.58 0.26 -28.15
CA MET A 357 19.96 0.20 -27.65
C MET A 357 20.39 -1.25 -27.32
N LEU A 358 19.48 -2.05 -26.77
CA LEU A 358 19.72 -3.46 -26.49
C LEU A 358 19.89 -4.28 -27.77
N SER A 359 18.99 -4.12 -28.74
CA SER A 359 19.08 -4.81 -30.04
C SER A 359 20.34 -4.42 -30.79
N ARG A 360 20.74 -3.14 -30.73
CA ARG A 360 22.04 -2.67 -31.27
C ARG A 360 23.24 -3.32 -30.59
N ALA A 361 23.19 -3.54 -29.27
CA ALA A 361 24.27 -4.24 -28.55
C ALA A 361 24.37 -5.72 -28.98
N SER A 362 23.26 -6.31 -29.43
CA SER A 362 23.19 -7.67 -29.99
C SER A 362 23.50 -7.74 -31.50
N GLY A 363 23.88 -6.62 -32.14
CA GLY A 363 24.25 -6.57 -33.55
C GLY A 363 23.08 -6.40 -34.53
N ILE A 364 21.88 -6.05 -34.04
CA ILE A 364 20.72 -5.75 -34.90
C ILE A 364 20.81 -4.31 -35.37
N ASP A 365 20.76 -4.13 -36.70
CA ASP A 365 20.78 -2.80 -37.32
C ASP A 365 19.42 -2.10 -37.21
N ARG A 366 19.43 -0.78 -37.37
CA ARG A 366 18.22 0.06 -37.27
C ARG A 366 17.08 -0.41 -38.17
N ASP A 367 17.40 -0.76 -39.42
CA ASP A 367 16.39 -1.18 -40.40
C ASP A 367 15.77 -2.54 -40.05
N GLU A 368 16.55 -3.41 -39.39
CA GLU A 368 16.09 -4.71 -38.92
C GLU A 368 15.23 -4.57 -37.65
N PHE A 369 15.65 -3.72 -36.71
CA PHE A 369 14.84 -3.36 -35.54
C PHE A 369 13.51 -2.73 -35.95
N GLU A 370 13.49 -1.84 -36.93
CA GLU A 370 12.26 -1.22 -37.44
C GLU A 370 11.33 -2.26 -38.06
N ARG A 371 11.86 -3.24 -38.80
CA ARG A 371 11.06 -4.35 -39.34
C ARG A 371 10.47 -5.21 -38.23
N LEU A 372 11.26 -5.57 -37.22
CA LEU A 372 10.79 -6.35 -36.07
C LEU A 372 9.64 -5.64 -35.35
N VAL A 373 9.79 -4.36 -35.02
CA VAL A 373 8.74 -3.58 -34.37
C VAL A 373 7.48 -3.50 -35.22
N LYS A 374 7.61 -3.32 -36.55
CA LYS A 374 6.46 -3.30 -37.46
C LYS A 374 5.73 -4.65 -37.50
N THR A 375 6.46 -5.76 -37.58
CA THR A 375 5.86 -7.10 -37.61
C THR A 375 5.13 -7.42 -36.30
N GLU A 376 5.68 -7.05 -35.15
CA GLU A 376 4.99 -7.23 -33.85
C GLU A 376 3.74 -6.36 -33.72
N LEU A 377 3.77 -5.12 -34.23
CA LEU A 377 2.58 -4.27 -34.27
C LEU A 377 1.49 -4.83 -35.18
N ASP A 378 1.88 -5.39 -36.33
CA ASP A 378 0.93 -6.05 -37.25
C ASP A 378 0.31 -7.31 -36.62
N LEU A 379 1.07 -8.09 -35.85
CA LEU A 379 0.56 -9.26 -35.12
C LEU A 379 -0.40 -8.86 -33.99
N LEU A 380 -0.08 -7.81 -33.25
CA LEU A 380 -0.95 -7.29 -32.19
C LEU A 380 -2.31 -6.86 -32.75
N GLY A 381 -2.32 -6.20 -33.93
CA GLY A 381 -3.54 -5.84 -34.63
C GLY A 381 -4.43 -7.03 -35.01
N MET A 382 -3.83 -8.20 -35.32
CA MET A 382 -4.60 -9.42 -35.63
C MET A 382 -5.21 -10.08 -34.38
N ILE A 383 -4.66 -9.83 -33.19
CA ILE A 383 -5.16 -10.37 -31.92
C ILE A 383 -6.31 -9.51 -31.41
N GLU A 384 -6.23 -8.17 -31.53
CA GLU A 384 -7.30 -7.25 -31.14
C GLU A 384 -8.58 -7.42 -31.99
N ASP A 385 -8.46 -7.92 -33.23
CA ASP A 385 -9.61 -8.21 -34.11
C ASP A 385 -10.30 -9.58 -33.81
N GLN A 386 -9.79 -10.39 -32.88
CA GLN A 386 -10.33 -11.72 -32.52
C GLN A 386 -11.09 -11.79 -31.19
N ASP A 387 -11.05 -10.72 -30.38
CA ASP A 387 -11.92 -10.50 -29.21
C ASP A 387 -13.10 -9.57 -29.57
#